data_AF-A0A2R6JIJ7-F1
#
_entry.id   AF-A0A2R6JIJ7-F1
#
_cell.length_a   1.000
_cell.length_b   1.000
_cell.length_c   1.000
_cell.angle_alpha   90.00
_cell.angle_beta   90.00
_cell.angle_gamma   90.00
#
_symmetry.space_group_name_H-M   'P 1'
#
loop_
_entity.id
_entity.type
_entity.pdbx_description
1 polymer ?
#
loop_
_entity_poly.entity_id
_entity_poly.type
_entity_poly.pdbx_seq_one_letter_code
_entity_poly.pdbx_strand_id
1 'polypeptide(L)'
;MPSEKRDYVLIDSATDEEVLWLDSKLSFVGDKWQIRDPESEEVIVTIESQSKLAAIARNIHAVFGIIPHKYDIETADGEKIGSIEGQLSLKDRYDVEVDDTGDLSREAIIAAAMVIDAIEGN
;
A
#
# COMPACT_ATOMS: atom_id res chain seq x y z
N MET A 1 16.63 2.09 -23.98
CA MET A 1 16.37 2.84 -22.73
C MET A 1 16.15 1.79 -21.65
N PRO A 2 16.77 1.90 -20.46
CA PRO A 2 16.54 0.90 -19.44
C PRO A 2 15.09 1.05 -18.99
N SER A 3 14.24 0.07 -19.31
CA SER A 3 12.91 -0.04 -18.74
C SER A 3 13.08 -0.14 -17.24
N GLU A 4 12.60 0.85 -16.48
CA GLU A 4 12.44 0.69 -15.04
C GLU A 4 11.60 -0.59 -14.82
N LYS A 5 12.10 -1.46 -13.94
CA LYS A 5 11.50 -2.78 -13.70
C LYS A 5 10.14 -2.56 -13.02
N ARG A 6 9.06 -2.80 -13.77
CA ARG A 6 7.68 -2.86 -13.26
C ARG A 6 7.45 -4.24 -12.69
N ASP A 7 6.97 -4.32 -11.45
CA ASP A 7 6.71 -5.62 -10.83
C ASP A 7 5.28 -6.09 -11.11
N TYR A 8 4.29 -5.20 -10.98
CA TYR A 8 2.88 -5.50 -11.25
C TYR A 8 2.16 -4.33 -11.94
N VAL A 9 1.08 -4.64 -12.66
CA VAL A 9 0.22 -3.67 -13.35
C VAL A 9 -1.23 -3.93 -12.97
N LEU A 10 -1.96 -2.88 -12.62
CA LEU A 10 -3.40 -2.92 -12.40
C LEU A 10 -4.10 -2.52 -13.69
N ILE A 11 -4.96 -3.39 -14.20
CA ILE A 11 -5.66 -3.22 -15.48
C ILE A 11 -7.15 -3.11 -15.20
N ASP A 12 -7.83 -2.15 -15.83
CA ASP A 12 -9.28 -2.09 -15.85
C ASP A 12 -9.82 -3.23 -16.73
N SER A 13 -10.51 -4.19 -16.12
CA SER A 13 -11.03 -5.36 -16.85
C SER A 13 -12.09 -5.06 -17.91
N ALA A 14 -12.75 -3.89 -17.85
CA ALA A 14 -13.76 -3.49 -18.82
C ALA A 14 -13.15 -2.80 -20.04
N THR A 15 -12.05 -2.06 -19.88
CA THR A 15 -11.40 -1.30 -20.96
C THR A 15 -10.06 -1.88 -21.43
N ASP A 16 -9.47 -2.79 -20.66
CA ASP A 16 -8.10 -3.32 -20.84
C ASP A 16 -7.01 -2.25 -20.72
N GLU A 17 -7.33 -1.11 -20.11
CA GLU A 17 -6.39 -0.01 -19.90
C GLU A 17 -5.57 -0.19 -18.62
N GLU A 18 -4.29 0.19 -18.69
CA GLU A 18 -3.43 0.25 -17.50
C GLU A 18 -3.87 1.40 -16.61
N VAL A 19 -4.23 1.10 -15.35
CA VAL A 19 -4.70 2.09 -14.38
C VAL A 19 -3.57 2.55 -13.48
N LEU A 20 -2.74 1.61 -13.01
CA LEU A 20 -1.60 1.89 -12.13
C LEU A 20 -0.47 0.89 -12.35
N TRP A 21 0.76 1.34 -12.15
CA TRP A 21 1.91 0.44 -11.97
C TRP A 21 2.30 0.35 -10.50
N LEU A 22 2.63 -0.86 -10.07
CA LEU A 22 3.04 -1.16 -8.71
C LEU A 22 4.48 -1.69 -8.73
N ASP A 23 5.37 -0.91 -8.13
CA ASP A 23 6.78 -1.22 -8.03
C ASP A 23 7.14 -1.57 -6.59
N SER A 24 7.60 -2.80 -6.37
CA SER A 24 8.19 -3.17 -5.09
C SER A 24 9.59 -2.59 -5.00
N LYS A 25 9.86 -1.82 -3.94
CA LYS A 25 11.20 -1.32 -3.64
C LYS A 25 11.73 -2.05 -2.40
N LEU A 26 12.98 -2.51 -2.50
CA LEU A 26 13.69 -3.05 -1.36
C LEU A 26 13.94 -1.91 -0.36
N SER A 27 13.22 -1.89 0.78
CA SER A 27 13.48 -0.98 1.88
C SER A 27 14.16 -1.72 3.04
N PHE A 28 14.99 -0.99 3.79
CA PHE A 28 15.69 -1.52 4.97
C PHE A 28 14.76 -1.68 6.18
N VAL A 29 13.64 -0.95 6.19
CA VAL A 29 12.79 -0.85 7.37
C VAL A 29 11.64 -1.86 7.24
N GLY A 30 10.97 -1.94 6.09
CA GLY A 30 9.91 -2.90 5.80
C GLY A 30 9.60 -2.97 4.31
N ASP A 31 8.40 -3.42 3.97
CA ASP A 31 7.94 -3.41 2.59
C ASP A 31 7.56 -1.99 2.16
N LYS A 32 8.08 -1.57 1.00
CA LYS A 32 7.83 -0.25 0.42
C LYS A 32 7.40 -0.42 -1.03
N TRP A 33 6.27 0.18 -1.36
CA TRP A 33 5.66 0.10 -2.68
C TRP A 33 5.49 1.50 -3.25
N GLN A 34 5.88 1.67 -4.51
CA GLN A 34 5.60 2.88 -5.27
C GLN A 34 4.49 2.61 -6.26
N ILE A 35 3.47 3.46 -6.20
CA ILE A 35 2.35 3.48 -7.14
C ILE A 35 2.64 4.57 -8.15
N ARG A 36 2.61 4.21 -9.43
CA ARG A 36 2.93 5.09 -10.55
C ARG A 36 1.78 5.24 -11.52
N ASP A 37 1.72 6.42 -12.11
CA ASP A 37 0.82 6.73 -13.22
C ASP A 37 1.36 6.08 -14.51
N PRO A 38 0.56 5.32 -15.26
CA PRO A 38 1.02 4.69 -16.50
C PRO A 38 1.32 5.67 -17.65
N GLU A 39 0.72 6.86 -17.64
CA GLU A 39 0.88 7.87 -18.70
C GLU A 39 2.09 8.76 -18.45
N SER A 40 2.22 9.32 -17.24
CA SER A 40 3.34 10.20 -16.88
C SER A 40 4.57 9.45 -16.36
N GLU A 41 4.40 8.17 -16.00
CA GLU A 41 5.38 7.33 -15.29
C GLU A 41 5.76 7.88 -13.90
N GLU A 42 5.13 8.95 -13.41
CA GLU A 42 5.49 9.58 -12.15
C GLU A 42 5.02 8.77 -10.95
N VAL A 43 5.80 8.81 -9.87
CA VAL A 43 5.36 8.26 -8.58
C VAL A 43 4.26 9.14 -8.05
N ILE A 44 3.10 8.56 -7.83
CA ILE A 44 1.94 9.24 -7.30
C ILE A 44 1.89 9.11 -5.78
N VAL A 45 2.01 7.85 -5.33
CA VAL A 45 1.81 7.45 -3.94
C VAL A 45 2.88 6.45 -3.57
N THR A 46 3.37 6.57 -2.34
CA THR A 46 4.19 5.56 -1.69
C THR A 46 3.36 4.91 -0.58
N ILE A 47 3.30 3.59 -0.60
CA ILE A 47 2.75 2.80 0.51
C ILE A 47 3.93 2.16 1.22
N GLU A 48 4.12 2.50 2.49
CA GLU A 48 5.20 1.96 3.30
C GLU A 48 4.63 1.26 4.52
N SER A 49 5.07 0.01 4.71
CA SER A 49 4.80 -0.72 5.93
C SER A 49 5.38 0.06 7.10
N GLN A 50 4.57 0.27 8.15
CA GLN A 50 5.10 0.74 9.42
C GLN A 50 5.85 -0.41 10.09
N SER A 51 7.04 -0.71 9.56
CA SER A 51 7.87 -1.78 10.06
C SER A 51 8.18 -1.58 11.54
N LYS A 52 7.56 -2.42 12.37
CA LYS A 52 8.06 -2.82 13.69
C LYS A 52 8.21 -1.72 14.76
N LEU A 53 7.61 -0.53 14.63
CA LEU A 53 7.68 0.48 15.69
C LEU A 53 6.60 0.35 16.79
N ALA A 54 5.51 -0.38 16.57
CA ALA A 54 4.50 -0.64 17.61
C ALA A 54 4.71 -1.95 18.40
N ALA A 55 5.66 -2.81 18.01
CA ALA A 55 5.96 -4.03 18.77
C ALA A 55 6.51 -3.74 20.19
N ILE A 56 6.93 -2.50 20.47
CA ILE A 56 7.69 -2.12 21.68
C ILE A 56 6.99 -1.05 22.55
N ALA A 57 5.95 -0.35 22.08
CA ALA A 57 5.50 0.86 22.78
C ALA A 57 4.85 0.60 24.15
N ARG A 58 3.99 -0.41 24.35
CA ARG A 58 3.45 -0.75 25.69
C ARG A 58 3.08 -2.23 25.81
N ASN A 59 3.88 -2.96 26.58
CA ASN A 59 3.50 -4.20 27.26
C ASN A 59 2.00 -4.25 27.59
N ILE A 60 1.22 -5.15 26.99
CA ILE A 60 -0.02 -5.78 27.52
C ILE A 60 -0.45 -6.87 26.51
N HIS A 61 -0.33 -8.15 26.90
CA HIS A 61 -1.14 -9.27 26.40
C HIS A 61 -0.91 -9.88 24.99
N ALA A 62 0.31 -9.87 24.44
CA ALA A 62 0.64 -10.62 23.22
C ALA A 62 0.75 -12.15 23.44
N VAL A 63 -0.28 -12.77 24.02
CA VAL A 63 -0.33 -14.23 24.22
C VAL A 63 -1.23 -14.95 23.19
N PHE A 64 -2.14 -14.28 22.44
CA PHE A 64 -3.05 -15.02 21.54
C PHE A 64 -3.61 -14.30 20.30
N GLY A 65 -2.95 -13.32 19.68
CA GLY A 65 -3.53 -12.64 18.51
C GLY A 65 -2.52 -12.19 17.47
N ILE A 66 -2.77 -12.55 16.20
CA ILE A 66 -2.09 -12.05 15.01
C ILE A 66 -2.10 -10.52 15.09
N ILE A 67 -0.93 -9.88 15.07
CA ILE A 67 -0.86 -8.41 15.06
C ILE A 67 -1.27 -7.97 13.65
N PRO A 68 -2.34 -7.18 13.50
CA PRO A 68 -2.75 -6.73 12.18
C PRO A 68 -1.69 -5.79 11.58
N HIS A 69 -1.46 -5.92 10.27
CA HIS A 69 -0.53 -5.06 9.55
C HIS A 69 -1.09 -3.64 9.45
N LYS A 70 -0.18 -2.66 9.52
CA LYS A 70 -0.50 -1.24 9.32
C LYS A 70 0.43 -0.65 8.28
N TYR A 71 -0.17 0.03 7.32
CA TYR A 71 0.53 0.72 6.24
C TYR A 71 0.12 2.18 6.25
N ASP A 72 1.09 3.06 5.99
CA ASP A 72 0.82 4.47 5.74
C ASP A 72 0.82 4.73 4.23
N ILE A 73 -0.09 5.60 3.80
CA ILE A 73 -0.21 6.06 2.42
C ILE A 73 0.30 7.49 2.37
N GLU A 74 1.35 7.72 1.60
CA GLU A 74 2.01 9.02 1.46
C GLU A 74 2.03 9.46 0.00
N THR A 75 1.92 10.77 -0.24
CA THR A 75 2.14 11.36 -1.57
C THR A 75 3.61 11.26 -1.98
N ALA A 76 3.90 11.57 -3.24
CA ALA A 76 5.27 11.70 -3.74
C ALA A 76 6.16 12.64 -2.92
N ASP A 77 5.56 13.68 -2.31
CA ASP A 77 6.25 14.67 -1.47
C ASP A 77 6.40 14.23 -0.01
N GLY A 78 5.88 13.05 0.36
CA GLY A 78 5.91 12.51 1.72
C GLY A 78 4.79 13.04 2.64
N GLU A 79 3.74 13.64 2.08
CA GLU A 79 2.55 14.00 2.86
C GLU A 79 1.69 12.77 3.10
N LYS A 80 1.41 12.46 4.37
CA LYS A 80 0.52 11.36 4.73
C LYS A 80 -0.93 11.71 4.39
N ILE A 81 -1.53 10.91 3.51
CA ILE A 81 -2.90 11.07 3.02
C ILE A 81 -3.81 9.92 3.41
N GLY A 82 -3.31 8.95 4.18
CA GLY A 82 -4.13 7.83 4.61
C GLY A 82 -3.38 6.73 5.34
N SER A 83 -4.13 5.68 5.66
CA SER A 83 -3.60 4.45 6.24
C SER A 83 -4.49 3.26 5.93
N ILE A 84 -3.87 2.08 5.92
CA ILE A 84 -4.54 0.79 5.86
C ILE A 84 -4.26 0.07 7.17
N GLU A 85 -5.31 -0.30 7.90
CA GLU A 85 -5.21 -1.05 9.16
C GLU A 85 -5.95 -2.38 9.04
N GLY A 86 -5.23 -3.48 9.23
CA GLY A 86 -5.86 -4.79 9.37
C GLY A 86 -6.70 -4.85 10.66
N GLN A 87 -7.79 -5.61 10.63
CA GLN A 87 -8.56 -5.97 11.82
C GLN A 87 -8.19 -7.37 12.31
N LEU A 88 -8.25 -7.59 13.63
CA LEU A 88 -8.13 -8.93 14.19
C LEU A 88 -9.40 -9.73 13.86
N SER A 89 -9.35 -10.53 12.79
CA SER A 89 -10.47 -11.37 12.35
C SER A 89 -10.03 -12.72 11.80
N LEU A 90 -10.96 -13.69 11.78
CA LEU A 90 -10.73 -15.03 11.20
C LEU A 90 -10.61 -15.03 9.66
N LYS A 91 -10.97 -13.92 9.03
CA LYS A 91 -10.80 -13.63 7.61
C LYS A 91 -10.14 -12.26 7.50
N ASP A 92 -9.45 -11.99 6.41
CA ASP A 92 -8.81 -10.70 6.21
C ASP A 92 -9.87 -9.60 6.11
N ARG A 93 -9.71 -8.56 6.94
CA ARG A 93 -10.57 -7.38 6.96
C ARG A 93 -9.69 -6.17 7.24
N TYR A 94 -9.95 -5.09 6.52
CA TYR A 94 -9.17 -3.87 6.58
C TYR A 94 -10.08 -2.66 6.73
N ASP A 95 -9.64 -1.72 7.55
CA ASP A 95 -10.12 -0.34 7.51
C ASP A 95 -9.13 0.46 6.67
N VAL A 96 -9.65 1.10 5.61
CA VAL A 96 -8.86 1.95 4.73
C VAL A 96 -9.35 3.37 4.89
N GLU A 97 -8.49 4.22 5.44
CA GLU A 97 -8.70 5.65 5.54
C GLU A 97 -7.88 6.32 4.47
N VAL A 98 -8.55 7.09 3.61
CA VAL A 98 -7.91 7.95 2.63
C VAL A 98 -8.54 9.33 2.80
N ASP A 99 -7.72 10.32 3.08
CA ASP A 99 -8.12 11.72 3.18
C ASP A 99 -8.24 12.33 1.78
N ASP A 100 -8.24 13.65 1.66
CA ASP A 100 -8.30 14.33 0.36
C ASP A 100 -7.12 13.89 -0.51
N THR A 101 -7.42 13.18 -1.60
CA THR A 101 -6.45 12.64 -2.53
C THR A 101 -6.09 13.65 -3.62
N GLY A 102 -6.67 14.86 -3.59
CA GLY A 102 -6.55 15.83 -4.68
C GLY A 102 -7.11 15.23 -5.96
N ASP A 103 -6.27 15.19 -7.01
CA ASP A 103 -6.64 14.64 -8.32
C ASP A 103 -6.51 13.11 -8.41
N LEU A 104 -6.02 12.44 -7.36
CA LEU A 104 -5.77 11.00 -7.42
C LEU A 104 -7.06 10.22 -7.19
N SER A 105 -7.27 9.17 -7.99
CA SER A 105 -8.41 8.26 -7.79
C SER A 105 -8.24 7.50 -6.48
N ARG A 106 -9.14 7.79 -5.53
CA ARG A 106 -9.28 7.05 -4.27
C ARG A 106 -9.45 5.55 -4.51
N GLU A 107 -10.26 5.19 -5.50
CA GLU A 107 -10.52 3.79 -5.86
C GLU A 107 -9.25 3.07 -6.31
N ALA A 108 -8.42 3.73 -7.12
CA ALA A 108 -7.17 3.18 -7.60
C ALA A 108 -6.17 2.95 -6.45
N ILE A 109 -6.09 3.89 -5.50
CA ILE A 109 -5.27 3.75 -4.28
C ILE A 109 -5.74 2.56 -3.43
N ILE A 110 -7.05 2.43 -3.21
CA ILE A 110 -7.63 1.31 -2.45
C ILE A 110 -7.34 -0.02 -3.17
N ALA A 111 -7.51 -0.08 -4.49
CA ALA A 111 -7.26 -1.30 -5.25
C ALA A 111 -5.77 -1.70 -5.19
N ALA A 112 -4.85 -0.74 -5.30
CA ALA A 112 -3.42 -0.98 -5.14
C ALA A 112 -3.08 -1.50 -3.74
N ALA A 113 -3.65 -0.90 -2.69
CA ALA A 113 -3.48 -1.36 -1.31
C ALA A 113 -3.93 -2.82 -1.11
N MET A 114 -5.09 -3.19 -1.67
CA MET A 114 -5.60 -4.55 -1.60
C MET A 114 -4.71 -5.56 -2.32
N VAL A 115 -4.15 -5.17 -3.48
CA VAL A 115 -3.26 -6.03 -4.26
C VAL A 115 -1.92 -6.23 -3.53
N ILE A 116 -1.35 -5.17 -2.95
CA ILE A 116 -0.11 -5.23 -2.18
C ILE A 116 -0.25 -6.19 -1.00
N ASP A 117 -1.32 -6.05 -0.24
CA ASP A 117 -1.61 -6.93 0.89
C ASP A 117 -1.74 -8.40 0.46
N ALA A 118 -2.48 -8.68 -0.62
CA ALA A 118 -2.62 -10.04 -1.15
C ALA A 118 -1.28 -10.65 -1.63
N ILE A 119 -0.34 -9.81 -2.07
CA ILE A 119 1.02 -10.23 -2.44
C ILE A 119 1.85 -10.52 -1.19
N GLU A 120 1.76 -9.69 -0.14
CA GLU A 120 2.53 -9.86 1.10
C GLU A 120 2.02 -11.01 1.99
N GLY A 121 0.73 -11.33 1.91
CA GLY A 121 0.09 -12.42 2.68
C GLY A 121 0.37 -13.85 2.17
N ASN A 122 1.16 -14.03 1.10
CA ASN A 122 1.51 -15.34 0.51
C ASN A 122 3.01 -15.64 0.54
#